data_AF-A0A973Z170-F1
#
_entry.id   AF-A0A973Z170-F1
#
_cell.length_a   1.000
_cell.length_b   1.000
_cell.length_c   1.000
_cell.angle_alpha   90.00
_cell.angle_beta   90.00
_cell.angle_gamma   90.00
#
_symmetry.space_group_name_H-M   'P 1'
#
loop_
_entity.id
_entity.type
_entity.pdbx_description
1 polymer ?
#
loop_
_entity_poly.entity_id
_entity_poly.type
_entity_poly.pdbx_seq_one_letter_code
_entity_poly.pdbx_strand_id
1 'polypeptide(L)' 'MEPGYIVDEGYGTRTVAKWIAGEAERSMWTGLKTRGKDKLDVTTYRCRRCGYLESYA' A
#
# COMPACT_ATOMS: atom_id res chain seq x y z
N MET A 1 -3.87 -2.70 15.86
CA MET A 1 -3.88 -1.83 14.67
C MET A 1 -2.72 -0.89 14.79
N GLU A 2 -1.90 -0.80 13.76
CA GLU A 2 -0.73 0.06 13.69
C GLU A 2 -0.88 1.03 12.51
N PRO A 3 -0.29 2.24 12.59
CA PRO A 3 -0.40 3.22 11.52
C PRO A 3 0.43 2.78 10.31
N GLY A 4 -0.09 3.07 9.13
CA GLY A 4 0.59 2.85 7.86
C GLY A 4 -0.20 3.41 6.70
N TYR A 5 0.32 3.26 5.50
CA TYR A 5 -0.29 3.78 4.28
C TYR A 5 -0.09 2.82 3.11
N ILE A 6 -1.04 2.81 2.19
CA ILE A 6 -0.90 2.11 0.91
C ILE A 6 -0.13 3.02 -0.04
N VAL A 7 0.96 2.51 -0.61
CA VAL A 7 1.71 3.22 -1.65
C VAL A 7 1.15 2.89 -3.03
N ASP A 8 0.96 3.92 -3.86
CA ASP A 8 0.74 3.74 -5.29
C ASP A 8 2.10 3.68 -5.99
N GLU A 9 2.35 2.59 -6.71
CA GLU A 9 3.61 2.39 -7.44
C GLU A 9 3.50 3.09 -8.80
N GLY A 10 4.63 3.62 -9.29
CA GLY A 10 4.67 4.56 -10.41
C GLY A 10 4.22 4.04 -11.78
N TYR A 11 4.34 4.93 -12.77
CA TYR A 11 3.79 4.75 -14.12
C TYR A 11 4.36 3.53 -14.87
N GLY A 12 3.46 2.69 -15.41
CA GLY A 12 3.79 1.62 -16.35
C GLY A 12 4.08 0.25 -15.75
N THR A 13 4.09 0.11 -14.43
CA THR A 13 4.27 -1.18 -13.74
C THR A 13 2.95 -1.75 -13.24
N ARG A 14 2.86 -3.09 -13.17
CA ARG A 14 1.73 -3.81 -12.54
C ARG A 14 2.27 -4.60 -11.36
N THR A 15 2.03 -4.11 -10.16
CA THR A 15 2.49 -4.73 -8.91
C THR A 15 1.34 -4.84 -7.93
N VAL A 16 1.45 -5.77 -6.97
CA VAL A 16 0.53 -5.82 -5.83
C VAL A 16 0.71 -4.54 -5.02
N ALA A 17 -0.40 -3.91 -4.62
CA ALA A 17 -0.35 -2.72 -3.77
C ALA A 17 0.26 -3.10 -2.42
N LYS A 18 1.09 -2.22 -1.84
CA LYS A 18 1.78 -2.50 -0.59
C LYS A 18 1.35 -1.53 0.49
N TRP A 19 1.09 -2.06 1.68
CA TRP A 19 0.99 -1.30 2.90
C TRP A 19 2.39 -1.11 3.48
N ILE A 20 2.70 0.10 3.94
CA ILE A 20 3.98 0.48 4.52
C ILE A 20 3.75 0.97 5.95
N ALA A 21 4.52 0.41 6.89
CA ALA A 21 4.43 0.77 8.30
C ALA A 21 4.84 2.23 8.58
N GLY A 22 4.13 2.85 9.52
CA GLY A 22 4.39 4.22 9.99
C GLY A 22 3.83 5.31 9.07
N GLU A 23 4.17 6.57 9.36
CA GLU A 23 3.65 7.71 8.60
C GLU A 23 4.36 7.87 7.25
N ALA A 24 3.63 8.43 6.28
CA ALA A 24 4.17 8.72 4.95
C ALA A 24 5.13 9.92 5.01
N GLU A 25 6.40 9.69 4.68
CA GLU A 25 7.42 10.72 4.63
C GLU A 25 7.83 11.02 3.19
N ARG A 26 7.85 12.29 2.82
CA ARG A 26 8.28 12.73 1.49
C ARG A 26 9.79 12.51 1.30
N SER A 27 10.14 12.10 0.09
CA SER A 27 11.52 12.02 -0.42
C SER A 27 11.66 12.96 -1.61
N MET A 28 12.75 13.72 -1.65
CA MET A 28 13.00 14.69 -2.72
C MET A 28 13.21 14.02 -4.09
N TRP A 29 13.65 12.76 -4.12
CA TRP A 29 13.98 12.07 -5.37
C TRP A 29 13.03 10.92 -5.70
N THR A 30 12.59 10.17 -4.70
CA THR A 30 11.75 8.96 -4.88
C THR A 30 10.28 9.20 -4.57
N GLY A 31 9.87 10.43 -4.29
CA GLY A 31 8.50 10.77 -3.85
C GLY A 31 8.24 10.45 -2.38
N LEU A 32 8.41 9.18 -1.97
CA LEU A 32 8.25 8.72 -0.59
C LEU A 32 9.49 7.98 -0.08
N LYS A 33 9.77 8.13 1.23
CA LYS A 33 10.79 7.33 1.93
C LYS A 33 10.18 5.99 2.33
N THR A 34 10.57 4.94 1.63
CA THR A 34 10.09 3.56 1.88
C THR A 34 11.21 2.60 2.29
N ARG A 35 12.47 3.05 2.29
CA ARG A 35 13.63 2.22 2.63
C ARG A 35 13.67 1.95 4.13
N GLY A 36 13.80 0.67 4.51
CA GLY A 36 13.87 0.26 5.92
C GLY A 36 12.51 0.24 6.65
N LYS A 37 11.40 0.50 5.95
CA LYS A 37 10.05 0.31 6.48
C LYS A 37 9.56 -1.09 6.11
N ASP A 38 8.79 -1.70 7.01
CA ASP A 38 8.09 -2.95 6.73
C ASP A 38 7.06 -2.73 5.63
N LYS A 39 6.97 -3.71 4.72
CA LYS A 39 6.10 -3.67 3.55
C LYS A 39 5.32 -4.96 3.46
N LEU A 40 4.02 -4.85 3.46
CA LEU A 40 3.10 -5.98 3.38
C LEU A 40 2.25 -5.87 2.12
N ASP A 41 2.02 -7.00 1.45
CA ASP A 41 1.16 -7.04 0.27
C ASP A 41 -0.30 -6.90 0.69
N VAL A 42 -1.00 -5.97 0.05
CA VAL A 42 -2.43 -5.76 0.30
C VAL A 42 -3.25 -6.76 -0.50
N THR A 43 -3.93 -7.65 0.21
CA THR A 43 -4.93 -8.54 -0.38
C THR A 43 -6.31 -7.92 -0.26
N THR A 44 -7.01 -7.78 -1.38
CA THR A 44 -8.39 -7.27 -1.42
C THR A 44 -9.37 -8.40 -1.70
N TYR A 45 -10.35 -8.58 -0.80
CA TYR A 45 -11.47 -9.49 -0.99
C TYR A 45 -12.67 -8.72 -1.53
N ARG A 46 -13.28 -9.23 -2.60
CA ARG A 46 -14.50 -8.67 -3.17
C ARG A 46 -15.70 -9.53 -2.84
N CYS A 47 -16.68 -8.97 -2.16
CA CYS A 47 -17.99 -9.58 -2.00
C CYS A 47 -18.64 -9.74 -3.38
N ARG A 48 -18.89 -10.99 -3.80
CA ARG A 48 -19.48 -11.29 -5.10
C ARG A 48 -20.93 -10.82 -5.25
N ARG A 49 -21.63 -10.56 -4.14
CA ARG A 49 -23.04 -10.17 -4.12
C ARG A 49 -23.26 -8.65 -4.26
N CYS A 50 -22.52 -7.84 -3.47
CA CYS A 50 -22.72 -6.39 -3.43
C CYS A 50 -21.50 -5.58 -3.88
N GLY A 51 -20.36 -6.22 -4.13
CA GLY A 51 -19.13 -5.54 -4.55
C GLY A 51 -18.35 -4.86 -3.43
N TYR A 52 -18.76 -5.01 -2.16
CA TYR A 52 -17.98 -4.53 -1.02
C TYR A 52 -16.55 -5.08 -1.04
N LEU A 53 -15.58 -4.22 -0.72
CA LEU A 53 -14.16 -4.55 -0.72
C LEU A 53 -13.60 -4.44 0.70
N GLU A 54 -12.91 -5.48 1.14
CA GLU A 54 -12.09 -5.47 2.35
C GLU A 54 -10.64 -5.67 1.96
N SER A 55 -9.73 -4.90 2.54
CA SER A 55 -8.31 -4.96 2.23
C SER A 55 -7.52 -5.25 3.50
N TYR A 56 -6.59 -6.19 3.42
CA TYR A 56 -5.75 -6.63 4.52
C TYR A 56 -4.29 -6.64 4.09
N ALA A 57 -3.44 -6.20 5.01
CA ALA A 57 -1.99 -6.18 4.88
C ALA A 57 -1.39 -7.10 5.94
#